data_AF-A0A831UZS1-F1
#
_entry.id   AF-A0A831UZS1-F1
#
_cell.length_a   1.000
_cell.length_b   1.000
_cell.length_c   1.000
_cell.angle_alpha   90.00
_cell.angle_beta   90.00
_cell.angle_gamma   90.00
#
_symmetry.space_group_name_H-M   'P 1'
#
loop_
_entity.id
_entity.type
_entity.pdbx_description
1 polymer ?
#
loop_
_entity_poly.entity_id
_entity_poly.type
_entity_poly.pdbx_seq_one_letter_code
_entity_poly.pdbx_strand_id
1 'polypeptide(L)'
;MAMRIAIATSPEGTVFPGHFAHAPIYRMYLYEDGKLRLVEERRNPLGDVPDLDAGGGHHHQQMHGVAKYRWLRENVLPDVDVVLAGGACQTSYMYFTSNGVKMLFTEPVEVDVLTRYVEENPEEFQRALLESAQY
;
A
#
# COMPACT_ATOMS: atom_id res chain seq x y z
N MET A 1 4.68 -6.41 -18.78
CA MET A 1 5.68 -6.21 -17.72
C MET A 1 5.06 -6.68 -16.42
N ALA A 2 5.74 -7.52 -15.66
CA ALA A 2 5.25 -7.96 -14.36
C ALA A 2 5.46 -6.86 -13.30
N MET A 3 4.48 -6.65 -12.42
CA MET A 3 4.55 -5.67 -11.33
C MET A 3 4.23 -6.31 -9.97
N ARG A 4 4.91 -5.87 -8.92
CA ARG A 4 4.61 -6.22 -7.53
C ARG A 4 3.63 -5.20 -6.95
N ILE A 5 2.44 -5.68 -6.60
CA ILE A 5 1.36 -4.86 -6.07
C ILE A 5 1.12 -5.23 -4.61
N ALA A 6 1.14 -4.24 -3.72
CA ALA A 6 0.72 -4.39 -2.35
C ALA A 6 -0.70 -3.83 -2.17
N ILE A 7 -1.61 -4.64 -1.67
CA ILE A 7 -2.94 -4.18 -1.24
C ILE A 7 -2.89 -4.01 0.28
N ALA A 8 -3.15 -2.81 0.77
CA ALA A 8 -3.29 -2.52 2.19
C ALA A 8 -4.60 -3.14 2.70
N THR A 9 -4.53 -4.07 3.64
CA THR A 9 -5.64 -4.96 3.99
C THR A 9 -5.91 -4.95 5.49
N SER A 10 -7.20 -4.92 5.85
CA SER A 10 -7.63 -5.15 7.23
C SER A 10 -7.56 -6.64 7.58
N PRO A 11 -7.59 -7.03 8.87
CA PRO A 11 -7.61 -8.45 9.26
C PRO A 11 -8.81 -9.22 8.70
N GLU A 12 -9.90 -8.53 8.38
CA GLU A 12 -11.13 -9.08 7.81
C GLU A 12 -11.05 -9.30 6.29
N GLY A 13 -9.95 -8.91 5.64
CA GLY A 13 -9.75 -9.14 4.20
C GLY A 13 -10.34 -8.07 3.29
N THR A 14 -10.63 -6.88 3.82
CA THR A 14 -11.04 -5.71 3.02
C THR A 14 -9.88 -4.75 2.80
N VAL A 15 -9.94 -3.92 1.76
CA VAL A 15 -9.03 -2.79 1.60
C VAL A 15 -9.11 -1.92 2.85
N PHE A 16 -7.96 -1.70 3.48
CA PHE A 16 -7.88 -0.98 4.74
C PHE A 16 -8.43 0.44 4.57
N PRO A 17 -9.44 0.86 5.37
CA PRO A 17 -10.15 2.12 5.15
C PRO A 17 -9.35 3.35 5.53
N GLY A 18 -8.29 3.19 6.32
CA GLY A 18 -7.47 4.27 6.80
C GLY A 18 -6.23 4.52 5.95
N HIS A 19 -5.32 5.27 6.53
CA HIS A 19 -4.00 5.50 5.95
C HIS A 19 -3.24 4.16 5.80
N PHE A 20 -2.82 3.83 4.58
CA PHE A 20 -2.12 2.59 4.26
C PHE A 20 -0.92 2.28 5.18
N ALA A 21 -0.17 3.28 5.65
CA ALA A 21 0.98 3.07 6.54
C ALA A 21 0.60 2.50 7.91
N HIS A 22 -0.69 2.51 8.25
CA HIS A 22 -1.29 1.90 9.43
C HIS A 22 -1.96 0.55 9.15
N ALA A 23 -2.06 0.13 7.88
CA ALA A 23 -2.66 -1.15 7.55
C ALA A 23 -1.87 -2.28 8.23
N PRO A 24 -2.53 -3.21 8.94
CA PRO A 24 -1.84 -4.25 9.70
C PRO A 24 -1.23 -5.32 8.80
N ILE A 25 -1.78 -5.50 7.59
CA ILE A 25 -1.38 -6.52 6.64
C ILE A 25 -1.31 -5.90 5.24
N TYR A 26 -0.29 -6.31 4.47
CA TYR A 26 -0.24 -6.11 3.04
C TYR A 26 -0.35 -7.45 2.34
N ARG A 27 -1.38 -7.63 1.52
CA ARG A 27 -1.45 -8.76 0.60
C ARG A 27 -0.66 -8.42 -0.65
N MET A 28 0.35 -9.23 -0.94
CA MET A 28 1.29 -9.01 -2.03
C MET A 28 0.85 -9.81 -3.24
N TYR A 29 0.72 -9.15 -4.38
CA TYR A 29 0.31 -9.73 -5.64
C TYR A 29 1.39 -9.53 -6.70
N LEU A 30 1.51 -10.51 -7.59
CA LEU A 30 2.16 -10.35 -8.88
C LEU A 30 1.08 -10.02 -9.91
N TYR A 31 1.19 -8.87 -10.56
CA TYR A 31 0.37 -8.50 -11.70
C TYR A 31 1.10 -8.81 -13.00
N GLU A 32 0.55 -9.71 -13.81
CA GLU A 32 1.12 -10.11 -15.11
C GLU A 32 -0.02 -10.48 -16.06
N ASP A 33 0.05 -10.00 -17.30
CA ASP A 33 -0.92 -10.29 -18.37
C ASP A 33 -2.40 -10.12 -17.95
N GLY A 34 -2.68 -9.04 -17.20
CA GLY A 34 -4.03 -8.71 -16.76
C GLY A 34 -4.50 -9.47 -15.51
N LYS A 35 -3.65 -10.31 -14.91
CA LYS A 35 -4.04 -11.18 -13.78
C LYS A 35 -3.30 -10.83 -12.51
N LEU A 36 -3.99 -10.98 -11.37
CA LEU A 36 -3.43 -10.78 -10.04
C LEU A 36 -3.25 -12.12 -9.34
N ARG A 37 -2.00 -12.51 -9.10
CA ARG A 37 -1.68 -13.71 -8.35
C ARG A 37 -1.16 -13.34 -6.97
N LEU A 38 -1.87 -13.74 -5.91
CA LEU A 38 -1.37 -13.60 -4.54
C LEU A 38 -0.06 -14.38 -4.40
N VAL A 39 0.99 -13.72 -3.91
CA VAL A 39 2.32 -14.31 -3.73
C VAL A 39 2.67 -14.51 -2.26
N GLU A 40 2.29 -13.57 -1.39
CA GLU A 40 2.55 -13.64 0.05
C GLU A 40 1.71 -12.61 0.81
N GLU A 41 1.70 -12.71 2.14
CA GLU A 41 1.19 -11.68 3.03
C GLU A 41 2.32 -11.16 3.91
N ARG A 42 2.39 -9.84 4.09
CA ARG A 42 3.39 -9.19 4.96
C ARG A 42 2.69 -8.45 6.08
N ARG A 43 3.13 -8.66 7.31
CA ARG A 43 2.61 -7.94 8.49
C ARG A 43 3.34 -6.62 8.66
N ASN A 44 2.61 -5.59 9.08
CA ASN A 44 3.16 -4.29 9.39
C ASN A 44 3.37 -4.14 10.90
N PRO A 45 4.61 -4.22 11.42
CA PRO A 45 4.87 -4.03 12.85
C PRO A 45 4.70 -2.58 13.30
N LEU A 46 4.57 -1.63 12.36
CA LEU A 46 4.36 -0.20 12.65
C LEU A 46 2.90 0.25 12.47
N GLY A 47 1.96 -0.69 12.36
CA GLY A 47 0.53 -0.41 12.13
C GLY A 47 -0.07 0.53 13.18
N ASP A 48 0.33 0.38 14.45
CA ASP A 48 -0.17 1.19 15.57
C ASP A 48 0.68 2.44 15.85
N VAL A 49 1.78 2.63 15.12
CA VAL A 49 2.71 3.75 15.35
C VAL A 49 2.16 5.03 14.71
N PRO A 50 1.96 6.13 15.46
CA PRO A 50 1.44 7.39 14.92
C PRO A 50 2.28 7.95 13.76
N ASP A 51 1.63 8.66 12.85
CA ASP A 51 2.32 9.35 11.74
C ASP A 51 3.03 10.64 12.16
N LEU A 52 2.58 11.27 13.26
CA LEU A 52 3.12 12.51 13.80
C LEU A 52 3.68 12.27 15.21
N ASP A 53 4.63 13.12 15.60
CA ASP A 53 5.22 13.12 16.94
C ASP A 53 4.15 13.54 17.97
N ALA A 54 3.37 12.60 18.47
CA ALA A 54 2.57 12.80 19.67
C ALA A 54 3.53 12.68 20.87
N GLY A 55 3.89 13.81 21.49
CA GLY A 55 4.77 13.83 22.65
C GLY A 55 4.26 12.91 23.78
N GLY A 56 4.96 11.80 24.02
CA GLY A 56 4.60 10.85 25.09
C GLY A 56 5.54 9.64 25.14
N GLY A 57 6.30 9.54 26.24
CA GLY A 57 7.51 8.73 26.48
C GLY A 57 7.53 7.23 26.15
N HIS A 58 8.76 6.72 26.12
CA HIS A 58 9.25 5.34 26.30
C HIS A 58 9.58 4.51 25.03
N HIS A 59 10.88 4.51 24.71
CA HIS A 59 11.71 3.47 24.06
C HIS A 59 11.39 2.93 22.64
N HIS A 60 10.25 3.24 22.02
CA HIS A 60 9.99 3.03 20.57
C HIS A 60 9.84 4.33 19.76
N GLN A 61 10.12 5.48 20.37
CA GLN A 61 9.68 6.83 19.95
C GLN A 61 10.48 7.53 18.84
N GLN A 62 11.06 6.84 17.86
CA GLN A 62 11.84 7.54 16.80
C GLN A 62 11.44 7.21 15.36
N MET A 63 10.42 6.37 15.14
CA MET A 63 9.94 6.04 13.80
C MET A 63 8.57 6.66 13.55
N HIS A 64 8.52 7.98 13.39
CA HIS A 64 7.34 8.73 12.95
C HIS A 64 7.65 9.48 11.64
N GLY A 65 6.61 9.99 10.97
CA GLY A 65 6.75 10.72 9.71
C GLY A 65 7.60 9.98 8.67
N VAL A 66 8.54 10.70 8.05
CA VAL A 66 9.40 10.16 6.98
C VAL A 66 10.24 8.96 7.44
N ALA A 67 10.67 8.89 8.70
CA ALA A 67 11.44 7.76 9.21
C ALA A 67 10.61 6.46 9.23
N LYS A 68 9.33 6.55 9.63
CA LYS A 68 8.36 5.45 9.55
C LYS A 68 8.21 4.98 8.10
N TYR A 69 7.98 5.91 7.18
CA TYR A 69 7.72 5.59 5.77
C TYR A 69 8.96 4.98 5.09
N ARG A 70 10.15 5.49 5.43
CA ARG A 70 11.41 4.89 5.00
C ARG A 70 11.55 3.45 5.50
N TRP A 71 11.36 3.24 6.80
CA TRP A 71 11.46 1.90 7.36
C TRP A 71 10.46 0.94 6.71
N LEU A 72 9.21 1.38 6.55
CA LEU A 72 8.17 0.59 5.89
C LEU A 72 8.56 0.25 4.43
N ARG A 73 9.07 1.22 3.68
CA ARG A 73 9.55 1.04 2.31
C ARG A 73 10.75 0.10 2.21
N GLU A 74 11.66 0.12 3.18
CA GLU A 74 12.88 -0.70 3.17
C GLU A 74 12.65 -2.13 3.68
N ASN A 75 11.71 -2.33 4.61
CA ASN A 75 11.59 -3.59 5.34
C ASN A 75 10.32 -4.38 5.01
N VAL A 76 9.20 -3.69 4.71
CA VAL A 76 7.91 -4.35 4.45
C VAL A 76 7.54 -4.26 2.98
N LEU A 77 7.87 -3.16 2.30
CA LEU A 77 7.52 -2.91 0.91
C LEU A 77 8.76 -2.67 0.00
N PRO A 78 9.89 -3.42 0.15
CA PRO A 78 11.15 -3.17 -0.58
C PRO A 78 11.06 -3.29 -2.10
N ASP A 79 10.19 -4.18 -2.56
CA ASP A 79 10.06 -4.63 -3.95
C ASP A 79 8.71 -4.22 -4.55
N VAL A 80 7.98 -3.30 -3.94
CA VAL A 80 6.63 -2.90 -4.38
C VAL A 80 6.70 -1.81 -5.44
N ASP A 81 6.03 -2.04 -6.56
CA ASP A 81 5.86 -1.08 -7.64
C ASP A 81 4.57 -0.26 -7.48
N VAL A 82 3.53 -0.86 -6.89
CA VAL A 82 2.20 -0.26 -6.76
C VAL A 82 1.60 -0.55 -5.37
N VAL A 83 1.02 0.46 -4.74
CA VAL A 83 0.18 0.32 -3.53
C VAL A 83 -1.27 0.62 -3.88
N LEU A 84 -2.18 -0.29 -3.54
CA LEU A 84 -3.63 -0.10 -3.52
C LEU A 84 -4.10 0.09 -2.08
N ALA A 85 -4.77 1.20 -1.78
CA ALA A 85 -5.16 1.55 -0.42
C ALA A 85 -6.46 2.37 -0.32
N GLY A 86 -7.05 2.43 0.88
CA GLY A 86 -8.16 3.34 1.18
C GLY A 86 -7.75 4.81 1.28
N GLY A 87 -6.50 5.08 1.70
CA GLY A 87 -5.99 6.45 1.78
C GLY A 87 -4.52 6.55 2.14
N ALA A 88 -3.98 7.77 2.01
CA ALA A 88 -2.65 8.15 2.44
C ALA A 88 -2.62 9.59 2.98
N CYS A 89 -1.74 9.88 3.92
CA CYS A 89 -1.42 11.27 4.25
C CYS A 89 -0.51 11.85 3.15
N GLN A 90 -0.46 13.18 3.02
CA GLN A 90 0.33 13.83 1.97
C GLN A 90 1.82 13.46 2.06
N THR A 91 2.38 13.37 3.27
CA THR A 91 3.80 13.04 3.48
C THR A 91 4.13 11.62 3.04
N SER A 92 3.31 10.62 3.37
CA SER A 92 3.56 9.24 2.96
C SER A 92 3.36 9.05 1.47
N TYR A 93 2.35 9.71 0.88
CA TYR A 93 2.15 9.74 -0.56
C TYR A 93 3.39 10.26 -1.28
N MET A 94 3.86 11.47 -0.94
CA MET A 94 5.04 12.07 -1.58
C MET A 94 6.31 11.23 -1.36
N TYR A 95 6.47 10.63 -0.18
CA TYR A 95 7.61 9.77 0.08
C TYR A 95 7.60 8.54 -0.82
N PHE A 96 6.48 7.81 -0.93
CA PHE A 96 6.44 6.59 -1.73
C PHE A 96 6.51 6.87 -3.24
N THR A 97 5.82 7.91 -3.74
CA THR A 97 5.87 8.25 -5.17
C THR A 97 7.25 8.76 -5.59
N SER A 98 7.94 9.54 -4.76
CA SER A 98 9.35 9.93 -5.03
C SER A 98 10.32 8.75 -5.03
N ASN A 99 9.95 7.60 -4.47
CA ASN A 99 10.69 6.34 -4.53
C ASN A 99 10.21 5.42 -5.67
N GLY A 100 9.45 5.96 -6.63
CA GLY A 100 8.97 5.25 -7.82
C GLY A 100 7.77 4.34 -7.60
N VAL A 101 7.13 4.39 -6.42
CA VAL A 101 5.95 3.57 -6.11
C VAL A 101 4.69 4.29 -6.57
N LYS A 102 3.89 3.64 -7.41
CA LYS A 102 2.58 4.16 -7.81
C LYS A 102 1.58 3.94 -6.70
N MET A 103 0.70 4.91 -6.49
CA MET A 103 -0.37 4.80 -5.48
C MET A 103 -1.73 4.94 -6.14
N LEU A 104 -2.60 3.98 -5.86
CA LEU A 104 -3.98 3.94 -6.32
C LEU A 104 -4.90 3.86 -5.10
N PHE A 105 -5.99 4.63 -5.14
CA PHE A 105 -6.93 4.73 -4.03
C PHE A 105 -8.30 4.18 -4.44
N THR A 106 -8.94 3.47 -3.52
CA THR A 106 -10.27 2.90 -3.71
C THR A 106 -11.02 2.89 -2.38
N GLU A 107 -12.35 2.90 -2.44
CA GLU A 107 -13.17 2.75 -1.24
C GLU A 107 -12.93 1.38 -0.58
N PRO A 108 -13.24 1.22 0.72
CA PRO A 108 -13.10 -0.06 1.41
C PRO A 108 -13.98 -1.13 0.74
N VAL A 109 -13.35 -2.10 0.11
CA VAL A 109 -13.98 -3.22 -0.60
C VAL A 109 -13.28 -4.52 -0.23
N GLU A 110 -13.97 -5.65 -0.29
CA GLU A 110 -13.33 -6.96 -0.14
C GLU A 110 -12.20 -7.12 -1.16
N VAL A 111 -11.02 -7.53 -0.70
CA VAL A 111 -9.84 -7.66 -1.57
C VAL A 111 -10.13 -8.64 -2.71
N ASP A 112 -10.84 -9.73 -2.44
CA ASP A 112 -11.16 -10.73 -3.45
C ASP A 112 -12.07 -10.15 -4.56
N VAL A 113 -13.00 -9.28 -4.20
CA VAL A 113 -13.87 -8.55 -5.15
C VAL A 113 -13.05 -7.57 -5.98
N LEU A 114 -12.15 -6.80 -5.35
CA LEU A 114 -11.24 -5.90 -6.05
C LEU A 114 -10.34 -6.67 -7.03
N THR A 115 -9.76 -7.79 -6.60
CA THR A 115 -8.90 -8.59 -7.49
C THR A 115 -9.68 -9.13 -8.68
N ARG A 116 -10.91 -9.61 -8.48
CA ARG A 116 -11.76 -10.07 -9.57
C ARG A 116 -12.08 -8.93 -10.53
N TYR A 117 -12.41 -7.74 -10.02
CA TYR A 117 -12.67 -6.56 -10.83
C TYR A 117 -11.49 -6.23 -11.74
N VAL A 118 -10.26 -6.24 -11.21
CA VAL A 118 -9.04 -5.98 -11.98
C VAL A 118 -8.85 -7.02 -13.10
N GLU A 119 -9.12 -8.29 -12.83
CA GLU A 119 -8.97 -9.36 -13.83
C GLU A 119 -10.06 -9.32 -14.91
N GLU A 120 -11.27 -8.87 -14.56
CA GLU A 120 -12.38 -8.67 -15.51
C GLU A 120 -12.20 -7.39 -16.34
N ASN A 121 -11.48 -6.39 -15.80
CA ASN A 121 -11.30 -5.06 -16.42
C ASN A 121 -9.82 -4.66 -16.52
N PRO A 122 -8.95 -5.46 -17.17
CA PRO A 122 -7.50 -5.23 -17.14
C PRO A 122 -7.07 -3.94 -17.84
N GLU A 123 -7.77 -3.51 -18.88
CA GLU A 123 -7.47 -2.26 -19.60
C GLU A 123 -7.73 -1.02 -18.75
N GLU A 124 -8.79 -1.03 -17.95
CA GLU A 124 -9.12 0.05 -17.03
C GLU A 124 -8.07 0.16 -15.92
N PHE A 125 -7.69 -0.99 -15.34
CA PHE A 125 -6.64 -1.03 -14.34
C PHE A 125 -5.30 -0.54 -14.90
N GLN A 126 -4.93 -0.95 -16.13
CA GLN A 126 -3.73 -0.45 -16.80
C GLN A 126 -3.77 1.05 -17.03
N ARG A 127 -4.94 1.61 -17.38
CA ARG A 127 -5.10 3.06 -17.53
C ARG A 127 -4.87 3.79 -16.21
N ALA A 128 -5.47 3.32 -15.12
CA ALA A 128 -5.24 3.88 -13.78
C ALA A 128 -3.74 3.82 -13.38
N LEU A 129 -3.06 2.72 -13.72
CA LEU A 129 -1.61 2.58 -13.51
C LEU A 129 -0.77 3.56 -14.34
N LEU A 130 -1.24 3.98 -15.52
CA LEU A 130 -0.54 4.96 -16.36
C LEU A 130 -0.79 6.39 -15.87
N GLU A 131 -2.02 6.71 -15.47
CA GLU A 131 -2.39 8.03 -14.95
C GLU A 131 -1.69 8.34 -13.61
N SER A 132 -1.53 7.33 -12.74
CA SER A 132 -0.80 7.47 -11.47
C SER A 132 0.71 7.73 -11.62
N ALA A 133 1.27 7.61 -12.83
CA ALA A 133 2.69 7.85 -13.10
C ALA A 133 3.00 9.29 -13.59
N GLN A 134 1.99 10.15 -13.74
CA GLN A 134 2.12 11.46 -14.38
C GLN A 134 2.35 12.65 -13.42
N TYR A 135 2.59 12.39 -12.14
CA TYR A 135 2.85 13.40 -11.10
C TYR A 135 4.06 13.02 -10.24
#